data_AF-A0AA97N9W2-F1
#
_entry.id   AF-A0AA97N9W2-F1
#
_cell.length_a   1.000
_cell.length_b   1.000
_cell.length_c   1.000
_cell.angle_alpha   90.00
_cell.angle_beta   90.00
_cell.angle_gamma   90.00
#
_symmetry.space_group_name_H-M   'P 1'
#
loop_
_entity.id
_entity.type
_entity.pdbx_description
1 polymer ?
#
loop_
_entity_poly.entity_id
_entity_poly.type
_entity_poly.pdbx_seq_one_letter_code
_entity_poly.pdbx_strand_id
1 'polypeptide(L)' 'ALLCLPTYMRAVVDRHYLQSQGYSVKSISLYDPDCKPKITSTEVIFNISYSGCGTRRQV' A
#
# COMPACT_ATOMS: atom_id res chain seq x y z
N ALA A 1 -2.49 8.55 3.44
CA ALA A 1 -2.40 9.49 2.30
C ALA A 1 -2.20 8.72 1.00
N LEU A 2 -2.73 9.23 -0.11
CA LEU A 2 -2.52 8.67 -1.44
C LEU A 2 -1.93 9.75 -2.35
N LEU A 3 -0.84 9.42 -3.04
CA LEU A 3 -0.17 10.29 -3.99
C LEU A 3 -0.07 9.61 -5.35
N CYS A 4 -0.56 10.28 -6.40
CA CYS A 4 -0.44 9.80 -7.77
C CYS A 4 0.81 10.41 -8.40
N LEU A 5 1.80 9.57 -8.70
CA LEU A 5 3.01 9.94 -9.43
C LEU A 5 2.87 9.50 -10.89
N PRO A 6 3.73 9.95 -11.81
CA PRO A 6 3.57 9.66 -13.25
C PRO A 6 3.57 8.17 -13.61
N THR A 7 4.31 7.34 -12.85
CA THR A 7 4.47 5.90 -13.17
C THR A 7 3.90 4.95 -12.12
N TYR A 8 3.55 5.44 -10.93
CA TYR A 8 2.99 4.63 -9.84
C TYR A 8 2.18 5.49 -8.86
N MET A 9 1.37 4.84 -8.03
CA MET A 9 0.74 5.48 -6.87
C MET A 9 1.50 5.13 -5.60
N ARG A 10 1.67 6.10 -4.71
CA ARG A 10 2.18 5.86 -3.36
C ARG A 10 1.04 5.93 -2.36
N ALA A 11 0.74 4.81 -1.71
CA ALA A 11 -0.21 4.75 -0.60
C ALA A 11 0.57 4.63 0.72
N VAL A 12 0.28 5.53 1.66
CA VAL A 12 0.88 5.55 3.00
C VAL A 12 -0.23 5.42 4.02
N VAL A 13 -0.12 4.42 4.89
CA VAL A 13 -1.07 4.18 5.99
C VAL A 13 -0.31 4.27 7.31
N ASP A 14 -0.91 4.95 8.29
CA ASP A 14 -0.34 5.04 9.63
C ASP A 14 -0.41 3.68 10.34
N ARG A 15 0.72 3.24 10.88
CA ARG A 15 0.85 1.94 11.53
C ARG A 15 0.09 1.88 12.85
N HIS A 16 0.11 2.97 13.63
CA HIS A 16 -0.57 3.03 14.92
C HIS A 16 -2.09 2.98 14.74
N TYR A 17 -2.60 3.64 13.70
CA TYR A 17 -4.00 3.55 13.29
C TYR A 17 -4.40 2.10 13.03
N LEU A 18 -3.64 1.38 12.19
CA LEU A 18 -3.91 -0.03 11.89
C LEU A 18 -3.93 -0.90 13.16
N GLN A 19 -2.95 -0.72 14.04
CA GLN A 19 -2.87 -1.46 15.30
C GLN A 19 -4.03 -1.11 16.25
N SER A 20 -4.45 0.16 16.31
CA SER A 20 -5.59 0.59 17.14
C SER A 20 -6.91 -0.04 16.70
N GLN A 21 -7.03 -0.38 15.42
CA GLN A 21 -8.18 -1.09 14.85
C GLN A 21 -8.07 -2.61 14.97
N GLY A 22 -7.02 -3.12 15.62
CA GLY A 22 -6.77 -4.56 15.79
C GLY A 22 -6.16 -5.25 14.57
N TYR A 23 -5.72 -4.50 13.55
CA TYR A 23 -5.08 -5.09 12.38
C TYR A 23 -3.59 -5.36 12.59
N SER A 24 -3.16 -6.56 12.19
CA SER A 24 -1.75 -6.87 12.09
C SER A 24 -1.15 -6.22 10.84
N VAL A 25 -0.04 -5.50 11.02
CA VAL A 25 0.67 -4.87 9.90
C VAL A 25 1.13 -5.90 8.87
N LYS A 26 1.36 -7.16 9.29
CA LYS A 26 1.78 -8.26 8.41
C LYS A 26 0.64 -8.81 7.55
N SER A 27 -0.62 -8.60 7.94
CA SER A 27 -1.79 -9.09 7.18
C SER A 27 -2.29 -8.10 6.13
N ILE A 28 -1.58 -6.98 5.94
CA ILE A 28 -1.96 -5.96 4.96
C ILE A 28 -1.24 -6.26 3.64
N SER A 29 -2.02 -6.45 2.58
CA SER A 29 -1.53 -6.74 1.24
C SER A 29 -2.36 -6.00 0.19
N LEU A 30 -1.79 -5.87 -1.01
CA LEU A 30 -2.55 -5.52 -2.21
C LEU A 30 -3.20 -6.78 -2.81
N TYR A 31 -3.94 -6.59 -3.90
CA TYR A 31 -4.51 -7.71 -4.66
C TYR A 31 -3.43 -8.68 -5.14
N ASP A 32 -2.32 -8.14 -5.64
CA ASP A 32 -1.13 -8.90 -5.98
C ASP A 32 -0.23 -9.05 -4.72
N PRO A 33 -0.03 -10.28 -4.21
CA PRO A 33 0.76 -10.50 -3.01
C PRO A 33 2.25 -10.25 -3.22
N ASP A 34 2.76 -10.21 -4.44
CA ASP A 34 4.18 -9.91 -4.72
C ASP A 34 4.48 -8.42 -4.52
N CYS A 35 3.46 -7.56 -4.59
CA CYS A 35 3.59 -6.14 -4.26
C CYS A 35 3.58 -5.92 -2.75
N LYS A 36 4.72 -6.22 -2.12
CA LYS A 36 4.94 -6.06 -0.68
C LYS A 36 5.07 -4.58 -0.28
N PRO A 37 4.53 -4.19 0.89
CA PRO A 37 4.78 -2.87 1.44
C PRO A 37 6.20 -2.75 2.00
N LYS A 38 6.69 -1.51 2.07
CA LYS A 38 7.76 -1.11 2.98
C LYS A 38 7.15 -0.72 4.32
N ILE A 39 7.50 -1.45 5.38
CA ILE A 39 7.01 -1.19 6.74
C ILE A 39 8.10 -0.46 7.53
N THR A 40 7.74 0.66 8.15
CA THR A 40 8.59 1.44 9.05
C THR A 40 8.07 1.37 10.49
N SER A 41 8.67 2.15 11.40
CA SER A 41 8.20 2.27 12.78
C SER A 41 6.80 2.88 12.87
N THR A 42 6.45 3.79 11.96
CA THR A 42 5.21 4.58 12.00
C THR A 42 4.31 4.37 10.79
N GLU A 43 4.81 3.84 9.68
CA GLU A 43 4.09 3.83 8.41
C GLU A 43 4.15 2.48 7.70
N VAL A 44 3.11 2.20 6.92
CA VAL A 44 3.05 1.13 5.93
C VAL A 44 2.94 1.79 4.56
N ILE A 45 3.94 1.57 3.71
CA ILE A 45 4.09 2.28 2.45
C ILE A 45 4.01 1.29 1.29
N PHE A 46 3.08 1.52 0.37
CA PHE A 46 2.99 0.80 -0.89
C PHE A 46 3.36 1.72 -2.05
N ASN A 47 4.27 1.25 -2.92
CA ASN A 47 4.50 1.85 -4.23
C ASN A 47 3.84 0.94 -5.28
N ILE A 48 2.71 1.38 -5.82
CA ILE A 48 1.78 0.59 -6.64
C ILE A 48 1.97 0.98 -8.10
N SER A 49 2.67 0.16 -8.88
CA SER A 49 2.85 0.41 -10.32
C SER A 49 1.51 0.39 -11.05
N TYR A 50 1.28 1.33 -11.99
CA TYR A 50 0.09 1.29 -12.85
C TYR A 50 0.11 0.14 -13.85
N SER A 51 1.27 -0.45 -14.11
CA SER A 51 1.46 -1.59 -15.01
C SER A 51 1.55 -2.93 -14.28
N GLY A 52 1.30 -2.96 -12.96
CA GLY A 52 1.47 -4.16 -12.14
C GLY A 52 0.59 -4.17 -10.89
N CYS A 53 0.94 -4.97 -9.88
CA CYS A 53 0.23 -5.02 -8.60
C CYS A 53 -1.29 -5.31 -8.67
N GLY A 54 -1.74 -5.95 -9.75
CA GLY A 54 -3.16 -6.18 -10.01
C GLY A 54 -3.97 -4.91 -10.34
N THR A 55 -3.32 -3.77 -10.63
CA THR A 55 -4.04 -2.55 -11.02
C THR A 55 -4.76 -2.74 -12.36
N ARG A 56 -5.95 -2.16 -12.48
CA ARG A 56 -6.74 -2.17 -13.72
C ARG A 56 -6.90 -0.75 -14.23
N ARG A 57 -6.79 -0.57 -15.54
CA ARG A 57 -7.11 0.68 -16.23
C ARG A 57 -8.56 0.63 -16.67
N GLN A 58 -9.30 1.70 -16.38
CA GLN A 58 -10.66 1.91 -16.88
C GLN A 58 -10.67 3.15 -17.76
N VAL A 59 -11.53 3.13 -18.79
CA VAL A 59 -11.71 4.18 -19.79
C VAL A 59 -13.13 4.73 -19.72
#